data_AF-A0A397B3Z8-F1
#
_entry.id   AF-A0A397B3Z8-F1
#
_cell.length_a   1.000
_cell.length_b   1.000
_cell.length_c   1.000
_cell.angle_alpha   90.00
_cell.angle_beta   90.00
_cell.angle_gamma   90.00
#
_symmetry.space_group_name_H-M   'P 1'
#
loop_
_entity.id
_entity.type
_entity.pdbx_description
1 polymer ?
#
loop_
_entity_poly.entity_id
_entity_poly.type
_entity_poly.pdbx_seq_one_letter_code
_entity_poly.pdbx_strand_id
1 'polypeptide(L)' 'MTSHENKPADLEERLSYIHSKTAKDFDGYIEAKSPKDLEEGALADGGALDLWSREAFALYIQYGAVGVMYGILPALRYP' A
#
# COMPACT_ATOMS: atom_id res chain seq x y z
N MET A 1 -9.57 53.63 -1.44
CA MET A 1 -8.60 52.69 -0.84
C MET A 1 -8.90 52.61 0.64
N THR A 2 -9.92 51.83 1.00
CA THR A 2 -10.45 51.73 2.36
C THR A 2 -10.25 50.32 2.86
N SER A 3 -9.12 50.15 3.53
CA SER A 3 -8.75 49.03 4.38
C SER A 3 -9.74 48.93 5.55
N HIS A 4 -10.80 48.12 5.45
CA HIS A 4 -11.59 47.82 6.65
C HIS A 4 -12.50 46.58 6.66
N GLU A 5 -12.25 45.51 5.90
CA GLU A 5 -13.12 44.32 5.97
C GLU A 5 -12.22 43.09 5.76
N ASN A 6 -11.52 42.58 6.77
CA ASN A 6 -11.97 41.40 7.50
C ASN A 6 -10.98 41.07 8.64
N LYS A 7 -10.85 41.98 9.61
CA LYS A 7 -10.00 41.78 10.81
C LYS A 7 -10.26 40.45 11.55
N PRO A 8 -11.50 39.96 11.73
CA PRO A 8 -11.70 38.68 12.41
C PRO A 8 -11.14 37.51 11.59
N ALA A 9 -11.30 37.49 10.26
CA ALA A 9 -10.75 36.41 9.45
C ALA A 9 -9.22 36.41 9.38
N ASP A 10 -8.56 37.57 9.37
CA ASP A 10 -7.08 37.65 9.45
C ASP A 10 -6.58 37.04 10.78
N LEU A 11 -7.28 37.31 11.87
CA LEU A 11 -6.94 36.76 13.18
C LEU A 11 -7.21 35.25 13.26
N GLU A 12 -8.30 34.78 12.64
CA GLU A 12 -8.61 33.35 12.52
C GLU A 12 -7.57 32.62 11.66
N GLU A 13 -7.15 33.21 10.54
CA GLU A 13 -6.10 32.66 9.69
C GLU A 13 -4.77 32.59 10.46
N ARG A 14 -4.40 33.66 11.17
CA ARG A 14 -3.18 33.69 11.99
C ARG A 14 -3.25 32.74 13.18
N LEU A 15 -4.41 32.56 13.80
CA LEU A 15 -4.64 31.58 14.87
C LEU A 15 -4.50 30.15 14.33
N SER A 16 -5.08 29.86 13.16
CA SER A 16 -4.98 28.55 12.51
C SER A 16 -3.53 28.20 12.15
N TYR A 17 -2.72 29.19 11.75
CA TYR A 17 -1.30 29.00 11.47
C TYR A 17 -0.48 28.68 12.73
N ILE A 18 -0.76 29.37 13.83
CA ILE A 18 -0.10 29.11 15.12
C ILE A 18 -0.52 27.73 15.65
N HIS A 19 -1.82 27.40 15.57
CA HIS A 19 -2.32 26.12 16.07
C HIS A 19 -1.82 24.94 15.24
N SER A 20 -1.77 25.05 13.91
CA SER A 20 -1.25 23.99 13.03
C SER A 20 0.26 23.73 13.16
N LYS A 21 1.04 24.74 13.59
CA LYS A 21 2.47 24.60 13.88
C LYS A 21 2.75 24.09 15.28
N THR A 22 1.92 24.45 16.26
CA THR A 22 2.10 24.05 17.66
C THR A 22 1.49 22.68 17.97
N ALA A 23 0.42 22.25 17.28
CA ALA A 23 -0.28 20.99 17.54
C ALA A 23 0.39 19.74 16.94
N LYS A 24 1.66 19.82 16.56
CA LYS A 24 2.42 18.65 16.11
C LYS A 24 3.48 18.34 17.14
N ASP A 25 3.06 17.61 18.17
CA ASP A 25 3.99 16.83 18.98
C ASP A 25 4.76 15.93 18.01
N PHE A 26 6.05 16.26 17.83
CA PHE A 26 6.95 15.54 16.94
C PHE A 26 7.04 14.05 17.29
N ASP A 27 6.75 13.72 18.55
CA ASP A 27 6.83 12.36 19.10
C ASP A 27 5.76 11.45 18.48
N GLY A 28 4.49 11.87 18.48
CA GLY A 28 3.39 11.07 17.93
C GLY A 28 3.39 10.94 16.40
N TYR A 29 3.94 11.92 15.67
CA TYR A 29 4.04 11.85 14.21
C TYR A 29 5.18 10.93 13.75
N ILE A 30 6.25 10.81 14.54
CA ILE A 30 7.34 9.86 14.27
C ILE A 30 6.89 8.42 14.53
N GLU A 31 6.06 8.20 15.54
CA GLU A 31 5.50 6.89 15.85
C GLU A 31 4.45 6.42 14.81
N ALA A 32 3.75 7.35 14.15
CA ALA A 32 2.73 7.04 13.14
C ALA A 32 3.25 6.79 11.72
N LYS A 33 4.53 7.10 11.41
CA LYS A 33 5.03 7.11 10.02
C LYS A 33 5.33 5.74 9.44
N SER A 34 5.57 4.76 10.30
CA SER A 34 5.65 3.35 9.94
C SER A 34 5.23 2.57 11.17
N PRO A 35 4.17 1.75 11.13
CA PRO A 35 3.89 0.81 12.20
C PRO A 35 5.15 -0.05 12.38
N LYS A 36 5.87 0.17 13.49
CA LYS A 36 7.08 -0.58 13.83
C LYS A 36 6.73 -2.00 14.32
N ASP A 37 5.56 -2.12 14.93
CA ASP A 37 4.93 -3.40 15.25
C ASP A 37 4.02 -3.82 14.08
N LEU A 38 4.64 -4.13 12.94
CA LEU A 38 4.00 -5.12 12.07
C LEU A 38 4.09 -6.43 12.85
N GLU A 39 2.96 -6.90 13.38
CA GLU A 39 2.86 -8.24 13.94
C GLU A 39 3.62 -9.20 13.01
N GLU A 40 4.59 -9.92 13.57
CA GLU A 40 5.65 -10.70 12.92
C GLU A 40 5.11 -11.95 12.17
N GLY A 41 4.08 -11.74 11.36
CA GLY A 41 3.31 -12.77 10.67
C GLY A 41 2.60 -12.28 9.41
N ALA A 42 2.58 -10.97 9.10
CA ALA A 42 1.98 -10.45 7.86
C ALA A 42 2.93 -10.53 6.65
N LEU A 43 4.24 -10.58 6.89
CA LEU A 43 5.24 -10.92 5.89
C LEU A 43 5.58 -12.40 6.11
N ALA A 44 4.92 -13.31 5.39
CA ALA A 44 5.51 -14.64 5.21
C ALA A 44 6.95 -14.39 4.71
N ASP A 45 7.95 -14.96 5.38
CA ASP A 45 9.36 -14.71 5.10
C ASP A 45 9.61 -14.90 3.60
N GLY A 46 9.66 -13.78 2.88
CA GLY A 46 9.59 -13.72 1.43
C GLY A 46 10.95 -14.05 0.83
N GLY A 47 11.45 -15.25 1.12
CA GLY A 47 12.69 -15.78 0.62
C GLY A 47 12.58 -16.16 -0.86
N ALA A 48 13.73 -16.30 -1.52
CA ALA A 48 13.77 -16.89 -2.86
C ALA A 48 13.16 -18.30 -2.80
N LEU A 49 12.20 -18.57 -3.68
CA LEU A 49 11.60 -19.90 -3.80
C LEU A 49 12.67 -20.89 -4.30
N ASP A 50 12.89 -21.96 -3.55
CA ASP A 50 13.76 -23.04 -3.99
C ASP A 50 13.12 -23.77 -5.19
N LEU A 51 13.80 -23.75 -6.34
CA LEU A 51 13.30 -24.27 -7.61
C LEU A 51 13.04 -25.78 -7.58
N TRP A 52 13.66 -26.51 -6.64
CA TRP A 52 13.45 -27.94 -6.46
C TRP A 52 12.49 -28.26 -5.30
N SER A 53 11.90 -27.25 -4.67
CA SER A 53 10.90 -27.45 -3.62
C SER A 53 9.56 -27.93 -4.19
N ARG A 54 8.79 -28.60 -3.33
CA ARG A 54 7.41 -29.00 -3.66
C ARG A 54 6.52 -27.80 -4.02
N GLU A 55 6.78 -26.66 -3.41
CA GLU A 55 6.03 -25.43 -3.66
C GLU A 55 6.34 -24.87 -5.07
N ALA A 56 7.60 -24.89 -5.50
CA ALA A 56 7.96 -24.56 -6.89
C ALA A 56 7.32 -25.51 -7.89
N PHE A 57 7.30 -26.81 -7.62
CA PHE A 57 6.60 -27.79 -8.46
C PHE A 57 5.09 -27.53 -8.55
N ALA A 58 4.44 -27.15 -7.44
CA ALA A 58 3.03 -26.80 -7.45
C ALA A 58 2.77 -25.59 -8.36
N LEU A 59 3.63 -24.58 -8.31
CA LEU A 59 3.55 -23.41 -9.18
C LEU A 59 3.79 -23.77 -10.66
N TYR A 60 4.75 -24.64 -10.97
CA TYR A 60 5.01 -25.11 -12.33
C TYR A 60 3.83 -25.89 -12.90
N ILE A 61 3.25 -26.80 -12.12
CA ILE A 61 2.10 -27.60 -12.54
C ILE A 61 0.88 -26.69 -12.76
N GLN A 62 0.66 -25.71 -11.88
CA GLN A 62 -0.43 -24.74 -12.04
C GLN A 62 -0.30 -23.95 -13.34
N TYR A 63 0.88 -23.39 -13.62
CA TYR A 63 1.12 -22.63 -14.85
C TYR A 63 1.08 -23.54 -16.10
N GLY A 64 1.67 -24.74 -16.00
CA GLY A 64 1.65 -25.75 -17.05
C GLY A 64 0.23 -26.19 -17.42
N ALA A 65 -0.65 -26.36 -16.44
CA ALA A 65 -2.05 -26.70 -16.66
C ALA A 65 -2.78 -25.62 -17.48
N VAL A 66 -2.53 -24.34 -17.20
CA VAL A 66 -3.09 -23.22 -18.00
C VAL A 66 -2.59 -23.29 -19.44
N GLY A 67 -1.29 -23.55 -19.66
CA GLY A 67 -0.73 -23.72 -21.00
C GLY A 67 -1.36 -24.89 -21.77
N VAL A 68 -1.55 -26.03 -21.10
CA VAL A 68 -2.24 -27.20 -21.68
C VAL A 68 -3.69 -26.87 -22.05
N MET A 69 -4.42 -26.17 -21.18
CA MET A 69 -5.79 -25.73 -21.47
C MET A 69 -5.85 -24.83 -22.69
N TYR A 70 -4.94 -23.87 -22.82
CA TYR A 70 -4.87 -23.03 -24.02
C TYR A 70 -4.45 -23.78 -25.28
N GLY A 71 -3.73 -24.91 -25.17
CA GLY A 71 -3.43 -25.77 -26.31
C GLY A 71 -4.61 -26.65 -26.72
N ILE A 72 -5.38 -27.17 -25.76
CA ILE A 72 -6.48 -28.11 -26.00
C ILE A 72 -7.76 -27.40 -26.44
N LEU A 73 -8.09 -26.24 -25.85
CA LEU A 73 -9.34 -25.53 -26.13
C LEU A 73 -9.51 -25.15 -27.62
N PRO A 74 -8.48 -24.67 -28.34
CA PRO A 74 -8.57 -24.44 -29.78
C PRO A 74 -8.71 -25.73 -30.59
N ALA A 75 -8.07 -26.82 -30.16
CA ALA A 75 -8.12 -28.12 -30.83
C ALA A 75 -9.50 -28.81 -30.70
N LEU A 76 -10.29 -28.43 -29.69
CA LEU A 76 -11.66 -28.88 -29.48
C LEU A 76 -12.71 -28.09 -30.28
N ARG A 77 -12.30 -27.16 -31.16
CA ARG A 77 -13.25 -26.55 -32.10
C ARG A 77 -13.81 -27.63 -33.01
N TYR A 78 -15.08 -27.96 -32.79
CA TYR A 78 -15.85 -28.77 -33.72
C TYR A 78 -15.97 -28.03 -35.07
N PRO A 79 -15.99 -28.77 -36.19
CA PRO A 79 -16.17 -28.20 -37.52
C PRO A 79 -17.53 -27.48 -37.68
#